data_AF-A0A923QTI0-F1
#
_entry.id   AF-A0A923QTI0-F1
#
_cell.length_a   1.000
_cell.length_b   1.000
_cell.length_c   1.000
_cell.angle_alpha   90.00
_cell.angle_beta   90.00
_cell.angle_gamma   90.00
#
_symmetry.space_group_name_H-M   'P 1'
#
loop_
_entity.id
_entity.type
_entity.pdbx_description
1 polymer ?
#
loop_
_entity_poly.entity_id
_entity_poly.type
_entity_poly.pdbx_seq_one_letter_code
_entity_poly.pdbx_strand_id
1 'polypeptide(L)'
;MDKNQSDFIRTASRSIWRERFTKNFSFYCPLCAVPRRIGLHPKPGQPVHFAQVGVTTLFIAALSVEFFPWIGWKALVAFIPLWMLFETVYRAKVRASVACRQCGFDPFLYLTGIARARGAVREHWKKKFEEKGLPFPDEGLPNNASHFQGGAVKRRAPSAQTLKKHGKSPARSRSVDSLEK
;
A
#
# COMPACT_ATOMS: atom_id res chain seq x y z
N MET A 1 -21.00 -12.60 -26.30
CA MET A 1 -20.93 -11.58 -25.23
C MET A 1 -21.60 -12.18 -24.02
N ASP A 2 -20.79 -12.58 -23.04
CA ASP A 2 -21.14 -13.63 -22.09
C ASP A 2 -21.85 -13.08 -20.86
N LYS A 3 -23.06 -13.61 -20.59
CA LYS A 3 -23.93 -13.25 -19.46
C LYS A 3 -23.28 -13.48 -18.08
N ASN A 4 -22.15 -14.18 -18.00
CA ASN A 4 -21.44 -14.44 -16.75
C ASN A 4 -20.73 -13.20 -16.15
N GLN A 5 -20.52 -12.13 -16.93
CA GLN A 5 -19.81 -10.95 -16.41
C GLN A 5 -20.70 -10.02 -15.58
N SER A 6 -22.03 -10.02 -15.81
CA SER A 6 -22.98 -9.18 -15.06
C SER A 6 -23.35 -9.74 -13.68
N ASP A 7 -23.24 -11.07 -13.47
CA ASP A 7 -23.65 -11.68 -12.21
C ASP A 7 -22.57 -11.55 -11.11
N PHE A 8 -21.30 -11.38 -11.49
CA PHE A 8 -20.21 -11.03 -10.55
C PHE A 8 -20.36 -9.60 -9.99
N ILE A 9 -21.01 -8.71 -10.75
CA ILE A 9 -21.32 -7.35 -10.27
C ILE A 9 -22.54 -7.37 -9.32
N ARG A 10 -23.46 -8.34 -9.50
CA ARG A 10 -24.75 -8.36 -8.78
C ARG A 10 -24.70 -9.05 -7.41
N THR A 11 -23.78 -9.99 -7.19
CA THR A 11 -23.58 -10.64 -5.87
C THR A 11 -22.78 -9.78 -4.88
N ALA A 12 -22.25 -8.63 -5.29
CA ALA A 12 -21.63 -7.65 -4.40
C ALA A 12 -22.64 -6.89 -3.50
N SER A 13 -23.94 -7.15 -3.64
CA SER A 13 -25.00 -6.36 -2.99
C SER A 13 -25.60 -6.96 -1.71
N ARG A 14 -25.10 -8.09 -1.20
CA ARG A 14 -25.64 -8.70 0.03
C ARG A 14 -24.59 -9.28 0.99
N SER A 15 -23.99 -8.39 1.79
CA SER A 15 -24.17 -8.46 3.25
C SER A 15 -24.19 -7.03 3.82
N ILE A 16 -25.40 -6.49 3.87
CA ILE A 16 -25.73 -5.09 4.16
C ILE A 16 -25.65 -4.75 5.66
N TRP A 17 -25.14 -5.65 6.51
CA TRP A 17 -25.32 -5.60 7.97
C TRP A 17 -24.05 -5.66 8.82
N ARG A 18 -22.84 -5.49 8.27
CA ARG A 18 -21.66 -5.14 9.09
C ARG A 18 -20.40 -4.79 8.31
N GLU A 19 -20.50 -4.00 7.24
CA GLU A 19 -19.37 -3.12 6.92
C GLU A 19 -19.29 -2.01 7.98
N ARG A 20 -18.92 -2.39 9.21
CA ARG A 20 -18.37 -1.45 10.18
C ARG A 20 -17.29 -0.71 9.42
N PHE A 21 -17.50 0.60 9.25
CA PHE A 21 -16.66 1.60 8.56
C PHE A 21 -15.18 1.57 8.98
N THR A 22 -14.52 0.46 8.78
CA THR A 22 -13.09 0.35 8.64
C THR A 22 -12.85 0.80 7.21
N LYS A 23 -12.31 2.01 7.05
CA LYS A 23 -11.97 2.58 5.73
C LYS A 23 -10.89 1.70 5.10
N ASN A 24 -11.29 0.59 4.51
CA ASN A 24 -10.40 -0.32 3.81
C ASN A 24 -9.88 0.42 2.58
N PHE A 25 -8.58 0.63 2.51
CA PHE A 25 -7.97 1.33 1.38
C PHE A 25 -7.90 0.37 0.20
N SER A 26 -8.67 0.66 -0.85
CA SER A 26 -8.64 -0.08 -2.11
C SER A 26 -7.88 0.70 -3.17
N PHE A 27 -7.00 0.02 -3.90
CA PHE A 27 -6.25 0.62 -5.01
C PHE A 27 -6.01 -0.42 -6.10
N TYR A 28 -5.74 0.04 -7.32
CA TYR A 28 -5.40 -0.84 -8.44
C TYR A 28 -3.89 -0.87 -8.62
N CYS A 29 -3.32 -2.04 -8.88
CA CYS A 29 -1.91 -2.14 -9.24
C CYS A 29 -1.68 -1.53 -10.64
N PRO A 30 -0.73 -0.60 -10.82
CA PRO A 30 -0.53 0.07 -12.10
C PRO A 30 0.02 -0.85 -13.20
N LEU A 31 0.67 -1.97 -12.84
CA LEU A 31 1.25 -2.91 -13.80
C LEU A 31 0.28 -3.99 -14.27
N CYS A 32 -0.49 -4.58 -13.35
CA CYS A 32 -1.39 -5.70 -13.67
C CYS A 32 -2.87 -5.35 -13.59
N ALA A 33 -3.22 -4.11 -13.22
CA ALA A 33 -4.60 -3.65 -13.01
C ALA A 33 -5.43 -4.51 -12.01
N VAL A 34 -4.79 -5.35 -11.21
CA VAL A 34 -5.46 -6.19 -10.22
C VAL A 34 -5.91 -5.31 -9.04
N PRO A 35 -7.19 -5.39 -8.62
CA PRO A 35 -7.67 -4.67 -7.44
C PRO A 35 -7.00 -5.21 -6.17
N ARG A 36 -6.54 -4.31 -5.31
CA ARG A 36 -5.94 -4.61 -4.01
C ARG A 36 -6.73 -3.94 -2.90
N ARG A 37 -6.85 -4.64 -1.78
CA ARG A 37 -7.43 -4.13 -0.54
C ARG A 37 -6.39 -4.31 0.56
N ILE A 38 -6.02 -3.22 1.23
CA ILE A 38 -5.14 -3.28 2.40
C ILE A 38 -6.05 -3.32 3.63
N GLY A 39 -6.00 -4.43 4.37
CA GLY A 39 -6.74 -4.57 5.63
C GLY A 39 -6.13 -3.79 6.79
N LEU A 40 -4.86 -3.40 6.67
CA LEU A 40 -4.15 -2.63 7.68
C LEU A 40 -4.20 -1.14 7.35
N HIS A 41 -4.89 -0.35 8.18
CA HIS A 41 -4.90 1.10 8.01
C HIS A 41 -3.58 1.68 8.56
N PRO A 42 -2.76 2.35 7.74
CA PRO A 42 -1.50 2.95 8.20
C PRO A 42 -1.80 4.24 8.95
N LYS A 43 -2.24 4.13 10.21
CA LYS A 43 -2.29 5.26 11.15
C LYS A 43 -1.20 5.02 12.20
N PRO A 44 0.07 5.34 11.90
CA PRO A 44 1.09 5.32 12.93
C PRO A 44 0.64 6.24 14.07
N GLY A 45 0.84 5.78 15.31
CA GLY A 45 0.54 6.56 16.50
C GLY A 45 -0.91 6.50 17.00
N GLN A 46 -1.71 5.49 16.64
CA GLN A 46 -2.96 5.25 17.37
C GLN A 46 -2.66 4.98 18.86
N PRO A 47 -3.44 5.56 19.80
CA PRO A 47 -3.21 5.40 21.24
C PRO A 47 -3.28 3.93 21.68
N VAL A 48 -4.03 3.10 20.95
CA VAL A 48 -4.11 1.65 21.18
C VAL A 48 -2.74 0.97 21.02
N HIS A 49 -1.92 1.39 20.04
CA HIS A 49 -0.59 0.83 19.86
C HIS A 49 0.36 1.24 21.01
N PHE A 50 0.26 2.48 21.48
CA PHE A 50 1.00 2.94 22.66
C PHE A 50 0.61 2.16 23.92
N ALA A 51 -0.69 1.92 24.13
CA ALA A 51 -1.17 1.11 25.25
C ALA A 51 -0.64 -0.33 25.16
N GLN A 52 -0.66 -0.94 23.97
CA GLN A 52 -0.15 -2.31 23.77
C GLN A 52 1.36 -2.41 24.04
N VAL A 53 2.16 -1.47 23.53
CA VAL A 53 3.61 -1.45 23.81
C VAL A 53 3.88 -1.13 25.29
N GLY A 54 3.10 -0.25 25.89
CA GLY A 54 3.18 0.04 27.33
C GLY A 54 2.92 -1.20 28.18
N VAL A 55 1.82 -1.92 27.95
CA VAL A 55 1.46 -3.15 28.69
C VAL A 55 2.51 -4.23 28.50
N THR A 56 3.00 -4.45 27.27
CA THR A 56 4.06 -5.44 27.02
C THR A 56 5.39 -5.06 27.68
N THR A 57 5.73 -3.78 27.72
CA THR A 57 6.92 -3.31 28.44
C THR A 57 6.78 -3.51 29.95
N LEU A 58 5.62 -3.18 30.53
CA LEU A 58 5.36 -3.40 31.95
C LEU A 58 5.43 -4.89 32.30
N PHE A 59 4.91 -5.76 31.45
CA PHE A 59 5.00 -7.20 31.61
C PHE A 59 6.46 -7.69 31.57
N ILE A 60 7.26 -7.23 30.60
CA ILE A 60 8.69 -7.56 30.52
C ILE A 60 9.45 -7.02 31.72
N ALA A 61 9.13 -5.80 32.18
CA ALA A 61 9.75 -5.21 33.36
C ALA A 61 9.42 -6.02 34.63
N ALA A 62 8.17 -6.46 34.80
CA ALA A 62 7.76 -7.31 35.92
C ALA A 62 8.52 -8.65 35.92
N LEU A 63 8.60 -9.33 34.78
CA LEU A 63 9.40 -10.55 34.65
C LEU A 63 10.89 -10.28 34.93
N SER A 64 11.44 -9.18 34.43
CA SER A 64 12.85 -8.84 34.62
C SER A 64 13.22 -8.67 36.10
N VAL A 65 12.29 -8.18 36.93
CA VAL A 65 12.50 -8.05 38.38
C VAL A 65 12.58 -9.42 39.05
N GLU A 66 11.74 -10.38 38.65
CA GLU A 66 11.76 -11.74 39.21
C GLU A 66 12.98 -12.55 38.76
N PHE A 67 13.35 -12.47 37.48
CA PHE A 67 14.44 -13.27 36.92
C PHE A 67 15.83 -12.63 37.11
N PHE A 68 15.92 -11.29 37.16
CA PHE A 68 17.19 -10.55 37.16
C PHE A 68 17.13 -9.32 38.09
N PRO A 69 17.27 -9.49 39.41
CA PRO A 69 17.15 -8.39 40.38
C PRO A 69 18.17 -7.26 40.15
N TRP A 70 19.30 -7.54 39.48
CA TRP A 70 20.31 -6.52 39.15
C TRP A 70 19.87 -5.52 38.06
N ILE A 71 18.89 -5.89 37.22
CA ILE A 71 18.44 -5.03 36.11
C ILE A 71 17.54 -3.90 36.62
N GLY A 72 16.72 -4.15 37.65
CA GLY A 72 15.97 -3.13 38.39
C GLY A 72 15.37 -2.01 37.51
N TRP A 73 15.66 -0.75 37.88
CA TRP A 73 15.13 0.44 37.20
C TRP A 73 15.58 0.58 35.74
N LYS A 74 16.67 -0.09 35.32
CA LYS A 74 17.17 -0.04 33.95
C LYS A 74 16.20 -0.70 32.97
N ALA A 75 15.29 -1.57 33.45
CA ALA A 75 14.21 -2.14 32.64
C ALA A 75 13.28 -1.07 32.03
N LEU A 76 13.11 0.09 32.68
CA LEU A 76 12.33 1.19 32.12
C LEU A 76 12.99 1.80 30.88
N VAL A 77 14.33 1.81 30.82
CA VAL A 77 15.07 2.29 29.64
C VAL A 77 14.85 1.36 28.43
N ALA A 78 14.54 0.08 28.66
CA ALA A 78 14.23 -0.88 27.60
C ALA A 78 12.92 -0.57 26.85
N PHE A 79 12.07 0.33 27.37
CA PHE A 79 10.90 0.83 26.66
C PHE A 79 11.26 1.46 25.31
N ILE A 80 12.32 2.28 25.27
CA ILE A 80 12.73 3.02 24.06
C ILE A 80 13.13 2.07 22.92
N PRO A 81 14.08 1.12 23.09
CA PRO A 81 14.45 0.20 22.02
C PRO A 81 13.29 -0.72 21.63
N LEU A 82 12.44 -1.15 22.58
CA LEU A 82 11.27 -1.97 22.27
C LEU A 82 10.25 -1.21 21.41
N TRP A 83 10.00 0.06 21.75
CA TRP A 83 9.15 0.96 20.96
C TRP A 83 9.70 1.16 19.54
N MET A 84 11.00 1.45 19.43
CA MET A 84 11.67 1.62 18.13
C MET A 84 11.60 0.35 17.27
N LEU A 85 11.78 -0.82 17.88
CA LEU A 85 11.65 -2.11 17.21
C LEU A 85 10.20 -2.33 16.73
N PHE A 86 9.22 -2.10 17.60
CA PHE A 86 7.80 -2.20 17.26
C PHE A 86 7.44 -1.32 16.07
N GLU A 87 7.82 -0.03 16.10
CA GLU A 87 7.55 0.93 15.03
C GLU A 87 8.21 0.48 13.71
N THR A 88 9.44 -0.03 13.78
CA THR A 88 10.18 -0.53 12.60
C THR A 88 9.48 -1.74 11.99
N VAL A 89 9.12 -2.73 12.80
CA VAL A 89 8.41 -3.94 12.35
C VAL A 89 7.03 -3.59 11.80
N TYR A 90 6.29 -2.71 12.47
CA TYR A 90 4.98 -2.24 12.01
C TYR A 90 5.10 -1.58 10.64
N ARG A 91 6.04 -0.65 10.45
CA ARG A 91 6.30 0.00 9.16
C ARG A 91 6.71 -1.00 8.09
N ALA A 92 7.55 -1.98 8.42
CA ALA A 92 7.94 -3.03 7.48
C ALA A 92 6.74 -3.89 7.03
N LYS A 93 5.86 -4.27 7.96
CA LYS A 93 4.63 -5.01 7.64
C LYS A 93 3.67 -4.20 6.78
N VAL A 94 3.54 -2.90 7.06
CA VAL A 94 2.75 -1.99 6.21
C VAL A 94 3.32 -1.97 4.80
N ARG A 95 4.64 -1.75 4.64
CA ARG A 95 5.30 -1.76 3.32
C ARG A 95 5.09 -3.08 2.58
N ALA A 96 5.29 -4.21 3.25
CA ALA A 96 5.09 -5.53 2.67
C ALA A 96 3.64 -5.80 2.23
N SER A 97 2.65 -5.20 2.90
CA SER A 97 1.24 -5.36 2.54
C SER A 97 0.82 -4.54 1.30
N VAL A 98 1.59 -3.51 0.96
CA VAL A 98 1.37 -2.67 -0.22
C VAL A 98 1.94 -3.31 -1.49
N ALA A 99 2.96 -4.16 -1.36
CA ALA A 99 3.59 -4.85 -2.49
C ALA A 99 2.62 -5.83 -3.20
N CYS A 100 2.60 -5.80 -4.53
CA CYS A 100 1.72 -6.63 -5.33
C CYS A 100 2.28 -8.05 -5.47
N ARG A 101 1.67 -9.03 -4.80
CA ARG A 101 2.04 -10.46 -4.88
C ARG A 101 1.96 -11.09 -6.28
N GLN A 102 1.21 -10.48 -7.20
CA GLN A 102 0.96 -11.08 -8.51
C GLN A 102 2.09 -10.79 -9.51
N CYS A 103 2.53 -9.53 -9.56
CA CYS A 103 3.55 -9.04 -10.49
C CYS A 103 4.84 -8.56 -9.81
N GLY A 104 4.93 -8.55 -8.48
CA GLY A 104 6.13 -8.12 -7.75
C GLY A 104 6.30 -6.59 -7.65
N PHE A 105 5.30 -5.81 -8.06
CA PHE A 105 5.40 -4.34 -7.99
C PHE A 105 5.34 -3.81 -6.56
N ASP A 106 6.34 -3.03 -6.17
CA ASP A 106 6.37 -2.29 -4.90
C ASP A 106 6.39 -0.77 -5.14
N PRO A 107 5.32 -0.04 -4.75
CA PRO A 107 5.26 1.42 -4.84
C PRO A 107 6.39 2.14 -4.10
N PHE A 108 6.87 1.62 -2.95
CA PHE A 108 7.95 2.24 -2.20
C PHE A 108 9.27 2.13 -2.94
N LEU A 109 9.58 0.97 -3.52
CA LEU A 109 10.77 0.83 -4.36
C LEU A 109 10.69 1.76 -5.57
N TYR A 110 9.51 1.89 -6.18
CA TYR A 110 9.30 2.78 -7.33
C TYR A 110 9.57 4.25 -6.98
N LEU A 111 9.14 4.70 -5.79
CA LEU A 111 9.42 6.04 -5.27
C LEU A 111 10.93 6.25 -5.01
N THR A 112 11.62 5.24 -4.48
CA THR A 112 13.07 5.35 -4.24
C THR A 112 13.92 5.27 -5.50
N GLY A 113 13.44 4.59 -6.55
CA GLY A 113 14.16 4.46 -7.81
C GLY A 113 13.51 3.47 -8.78
N ILE A 114 13.21 3.97 -9.99
CA ILE A 114 12.56 3.19 -11.05
C ILE A 114 13.41 1.97 -11.46
N ALA A 115 14.73 2.12 -11.53
CA ALA A 115 15.63 1.02 -11.89
C ALA A 115 15.57 -0.15 -10.90
N ARG A 116 15.56 0.15 -9.59
CA ARG A 116 15.43 -0.87 -8.52
C ARG A 116 14.08 -1.56 -8.58
N ALA A 117 13.00 -0.79 -8.79
CA ALA A 117 11.66 -1.35 -8.91
C ALA A 117 11.54 -2.29 -10.13
N ARG A 118 12.13 -1.92 -11.28
CA ARG A 118 12.19 -2.80 -12.45
C ARG A 118 12.97 -4.08 -12.16
N GLY A 119 14.11 -3.98 -11.48
CA GLY A 119 14.91 -5.13 -11.04
C GLY A 119 14.10 -6.09 -10.16
N ALA A 120 13.40 -5.57 -9.14
CA ALA A 120 12.57 -6.38 -8.25
C ALA A 120 11.42 -7.09 -8.99
N VAL A 121 10.77 -6.41 -9.95
CA VAL A 121 9.74 -7.03 -10.79
C VAL A 121 10.32 -8.14 -11.66
N ARG A 122 11.49 -7.93 -12.29
CA ARG A 122 12.16 -8.97 -13.08
C ARG A 122 12.52 -10.18 -12.23
N GLU A 123 13.09 -9.96 -11.05
CA GLU A 123 13.46 -11.02 -10.12
C GLU A 123 12.23 -11.83 -9.67
N HIS A 124 11.12 -11.14 -9.37
CA HIS A 124 9.84 -11.78 -9.04
C HIS A 124 9.35 -12.69 -10.16
N TRP A 125 9.40 -12.22 -11.41
CA TRP A 125 9.02 -13.06 -12.55
C TRP A 125 10.00 -14.21 -12.77
N LYS A 126 11.31 -13.97 -12.67
CA LYS A 126 12.33 -15.03 -12.80
C LYS A 126 12.06 -16.20 -11.86
N LYS A 127 11.80 -15.93 -10.58
CA LYS A 127 11.40 -16.93 -9.58
C LYS A 127 10.13 -17.68 -9.98
N LYS A 128 9.12 -16.96 -10.47
CA LYS A 128 7.83 -17.54 -10.91
C LYS A 128 7.94 -18.40 -12.17
N PHE A 129 8.92 -18.13 -13.05
CA PHE A 129 9.23 -18.96 -14.22
C PHE A 129 10.01 -20.22 -13.80
N GLU A 130 10.97 -20.08 -12.90
CA GLU A 130 11.74 -21.18 -12.31
C GLU A 130 10.84 -22.18 -11.57
N GLU A 131 9.89 -21.68 -10.77
CA GLU A 131 8.85 -22.50 -10.11
C GLU A 131 7.97 -23.30 -11.10
N LYS A 132 7.85 -22.82 -12.34
CA LYS A 132 7.08 -23.48 -13.41
C LYS A 132 7.94 -24.37 -14.31
N GLY A 133 9.25 -24.41 -14.11
CA GLY A 133 10.18 -25.12 -15.00
C GLY A 133 10.26 -24.52 -16.41
N LEU A 134 9.90 -23.25 -16.57
CA LEU A 134 9.94 -22.55 -17.85
C LEU A 134 11.21 -21.69 -17.91
N PRO A 135 11.95 -21.68 -19.03
CA PRO A 135 13.09 -20.79 -19.19
C PRO A 135 12.61 -19.33 -19.15
N PHE A 136 13.28 -18.50 -18.35
CA PHE A 136 13.04 -17.06 -18.36
C PHE A 136 13.50 -16.52 -19.73
N PRO A 137 12.72 -15.65 -20.40
CA PRO A 137 13.19 -15.01 -21.61
C PRO A 137 14.37 -14.11 -21.25
N ASP A 138 15.59 -14.61 -21.44
CA ASP A 138 16.79 -13.83 -21.24
C ASP A 138 16.71 -12.57 -22.10
N GLU A 139 17.15 -11.45 -21.54
CA GLU A 139 17.10 -10.12 -22.16
C GLU A 139 18.07 -10.01 -23.35
N GLY A 140 18.03 -10.95 -24.29
CA GLY A 140 18.58 -10.83 -25.64
C GLY A 140 17.85 -9.81 -26.51
N LEU A 141 16.96 -9.00 -25.92
CA LEU A 141 16.52 -7.76 -26.54
C LEU A 141 17.75 -6.86 -26.66
N PRO A 142 18.13 -6.44 -27.88
CA PRO A 142 19.34 -5.65 -28.08
C PRO A 142 19.33 -4.44 -27.15
N ASN A 143 20.48 -4.18 -26.52
CA ASN A 143 20.78 -3.11 -25.55
C ASN A 143 20.53 -1.66 -26.04
N ASN A 144 19.72 -1.47 -27.09
CA ASN A 144 19.36 -0.19 -27.68
C ASN A 144 18.49 0.68 -26.74
N ALA A 145 18.11 0.19 -25.56
CA ALA A 145 17.47 1.00 -24.51
C ALA A 145 18.44 1.99 -23.82
N SER A 146 19.76 1.88 -24.03
CA SER A 146 20.71 2.94 -23.70
C SER A 146 20.61 4.17 -24.62
N HIS A 147 19.90 4.04 -25.75
CA HIS A 147 19.51 5.16 -26.63
C HIS A 147 18.10 5.68 -26.31
N PHE A 148 17.68 5.62 -25.05
CA PHE A 148 16.72 6.58 -24.50
C PHE A 148 17.49 7.58 -23.65
N GLN A 149 18.49 8.24 -24.26
CA GLN A 149 18.90 9.55 -23.78
C GLN A 149 17.62 10.36 -23.68
N GLY A 150 17.39 10.94 -22.50
CA GLY A 150 16.28 11.86 -22.27
C GLY A 150 16.42 13.03 -23.22
N GLY A 151 15.97 12.85 -24.46
CA GLY A 151 15.63 13.92 -25.36
C GLY A 151 14.65 14.73 -24.56
N ALA A 152 15.12 15.87 -24.06
CA ALA A 152 14.31 16.86 -23.41
C ALA A 152 13.10 17.01 -24.33
N VAL A 153 11.97 16.45 -23.91
CA VAL A 153 10.70 16.69 -24.57
C VAL A 153 10.56 18.18 -24.43
N LYS A 154 10.92 18.90 -25.50
CA LYS A 154 10.71 20.32 -25.68
C LYS A 154 9.20 20.43 -25.58
N ARG A 155 8.72 20.64 -24.34
CA ARG A 155 7.32 20.90 -24.04
C ARG A 155 7.01 22.12 -24.88
N ARG A 156 6.47 21.89 -26.09
CA ARG A 156 5.83 22.95 -26.83
C ARG A 156 4.76 23.43 -25.87
N ALA A 157 4.93 24.65 -25.40
CA ALA A 157 3.91 25.31 -24.61
C ALA A 157 2.59 25.08 -25.35
N PRO A 158 1.54 24.56 -24.68
CA PRO A 158 0.23 24.47 -25.30
C PRO A 158 -0.12 25.89 -25.75
N SER A 159 -0.19 26.06 -27.07
CA SER A 159 -0.63 27.30 -27.69
C SER A 159 -1.95 27.71 -27.06
N ALA A 160 -2.00 28.93 -26.53
CA ALA A 160 -3.07 29.52 -25.73
C ALA A 160 -4.40 29.74 -26.48
N GLN A 161 -4.70 28.93 -27.49
CA GLN A 161 -5.89 29.04 -28.31
C GLN A 161 -6.65 27.73 -28.25
N THR A 162 -7.57 27.61 -27.29
CA THR A 162 -8.98 27.21 -27.46
C THR A 162 -9.60 27.10 -26.06
N LEU A 163 -9.64 28.23 -25.34
CA LEU A 163 -10.51 28.39 -24.17
C LEU A 163 -11.73 29.19 -24.64
N LYS A 164 -12.56 28.57 -25.48
CA LYS A 164 -13.88 29.09 -25.82
C LYS A 164 -14.93 28.04 -25.48
N LYS A 165 -15.66 28.38 -24.41
CA LYS A 165 -17.10 28.23 -24.23
C LYS A 165 -17.66 26.84 -24.50
N HIS A 166 -18.00 26.12 -23.43
CA HIS A 166 -19.23 25.31 -23.24
C HIS A 166 -19.03 24.55 -21.92
N GLY A 167 -19.89 24.53 -20.92
CA GLY A 167 -21.19 25.14 -20.71
C GLY A 167 -21.58 24.84 -19.25
N LYS A 168 -22.14 25.85 -18.58
CA LYS A 168 -23.22 25.77 -17.59
C LYS A 168 -23.30 24.46 -16.77
N SER A 169 -22.65 24.43 -15.61
CA SER A 169 -22.91 23.43 -14.58
C SER A 169 -24.22 23.80 -13.84
N PRO A 170 -25.25 22.95 -13.81
CA PRO A 170 -26.44 23.22 -13.02
C PRO A 170 -26.13 23.03 -11.54
N ALA A 171 -26.51 24.03 -10.75
CA ALA A 171 -26.52 23.99 -9.29
C ALA A 171 -27.39 22.81 -8.82
N ARG A 172 -26.77 21.79 -8.23
CA ARG A 172 -27.50 20.73 -7.53
C ARG A 172 -27.76 21.19 -6.10
N SER A 173 -28.98 21.63 -5.88
CA SER A 173 -29.55 22.02 -4.60
C SER A 173 -29.37 20.92 -3.55
N ARG A 174 -28.92 21.35 -2.37
CA ARG A 174 -29.05 20.63 -1.10
C ARG A 174 -30.54 20.63 -0.72
N SER A 175 -31.18 19.47 -0.63
CA SER A 175 -32.30 19.29 0.29
C SER A 175 -31.74 18.77 1.60
N VAL A 176 -31.89 19.60 2.63
CA VAL A 176 -31.65 19.25 4.02
C VAL A 176 -33.02 18.89 4.55
N ASP A 177 -33.36 17.60 4.54
CA ASP A 177 -34.57 17.14 5.22
C ASP A 177 -34.19 16.82 6.67
N SER A 178 -34.41 17.84 7.50
CA SER A 178 -34.95 17.64 8.85
C SER A 178 -36.21 16.79 8.77
N LEU A 179 -36.39 15.82 9.68
CA LEU A 179 -37.62 15.56 10.43
C LEU A 179 -37.39 14.28 11.28
N GLU A 180 -37.30 14.42 12.60
CA GLU A 180 -38.40 14.16 13.56
C GLU A 180 -38.67 12.67 13.83
N LYS A 181 -38.05 12.13 14.89
CA LYS A 181 -38.68 11.74 16.17
C LYS A 181 -37.73 10.90 17.02
#